data_AF-A0A662GTJ5-F1
#
_entry.id   AF-A0A662GTJ5-F1
#
_cell.length_a   1.000
_cell.length_b   1.000
_cell.length_c   1.000
_cell.angle_alpha   90.00
_cell.angle_beta   90.00
_cell.angle_gamma   90.00
#
_symmetry.space_group_name_H-M   'P 1'
#
loop_
_entity.id
_entity.type
_entity.pdbx_description
1 polymer ?
#
loop_
_entity_poly.entity_id
_entity_poly.type
_entity_poly.pdbx_seq_one_letter_code
_entity_poly.pdbx_strand_id
1 'polypeptide(L)'
;MEASVLAGLIGTVVAVVTSIASLAHWLGRKFTRIDARFQQLEGRIDSLASFTRSTYTLLVYFMTMKGLFTREERAFLVREVERLSASLPLKQNPLTREEVKLILEAAREVKEKDPREVDMEKLDKALEIAWNWFEREGKYEAARLWMMLYALKAIVRRERGEY
;
A
#
# COMPACT_ATOMS: atom_id res chain seq x y z
N MET A 1 -15.01 -59.02 -36.81
CA MET A 1 -13.88 -58.07 -36.80
C MET A 1 -14.30 -56.68 -36.30
N GLU A 2 -15.52 -56.20 -36.62
CA GLU A 2 -15.98 -54.85 -36.20
C GLU A 2 -16.22 -54.69 -34.69
N ALA A 3 -16.86 -55.68 -34.03
CA ALA A 3 -17.18 -55.58 -32.59
C ALA A 3 -15.95 -55.53 -31.67
N SER A 4 -14.89 -56.28 -32.00
CA SER A 4 -13.64 -56.30 -31.23
C SER A 4 -12.86 -54.97 -31.36
N VAL A 5 -12.89 -54.36 -32.54
CA VAL A 5 -12.28 -53.04 -32.78
C VAL A 5 -13.06 -51.97 -32.00
N LEU A 6 -14.39 -52.02 -32.03
CA LEU A 6 -15.24 -51.10 -31.27
C LEU A 6 -14.98 -51.20 -29.76
N ALA A 7 -14.88 -52.41 -29.22
CA ALA A 7 -14.56 -52.65 -27.81
C ALA A 7 -13.18 -52.11 -27.41
N GLY A 8 -12.16 -52.29 -28.26
CA GLY A 8 -10.81 -51.74 -28.03
C GLY A 8 -10.77 -50.22 -28.03
N LEU A 9 -11.51 -49.57 -28.94
CA LEU A 9 -11.66 -48.12 -28.99
C LEU A 9 -12.34 -47.58 -27.72
N ILE A 10 -13.44 -48.22 -27.29
CA ILE A 10 -14.13 -47.84 -26.04
C ILE A 10 -13.18 -47.97 -24.84
N GLY A 11 -12.43 -49.07 -24.73
CA GLY A 11 -11.45 -49.26 -23.65
C GLY A 11 -10.38 -48.18 -23.62
N THR A 12 -9.87 -47.78 -24.79
CA THR A 12 -8.88 -46.70 -24.93
C THR A 12 -9.47 -45.36 -24.48
N VAL A 13 -10.68 -45.03 -24.93
CA VAL A 13 -11.37 -43.80 -24.52
C VAL A 13 -11.59 -43.76 -23.01
N VAL A 14 -12.05 -44.86 -22.41
CA VAL A 14 -12.24 -44.96 -20.96
C VAL A 14 -10.92 -44.75 -20.20
N ALA A 15 -9.83 -45.35 -20.66
CA ALA A 15 -8.51 -45.19 -20.03
C ALA A 15 -8.00 -43.74 -20.12
N VAL A 16 -8.18 -43.09 -21.27
CA VAL A 16 -7.83 -41.67 -21.46
C VAL A 16 -8.67 -40.77 -20.56
N VAL A 17 -9.99 -40.97 -20.51
CA VAL A 17 -10.90 -40.20 -19.64
C VAL A 17 -10.54 -40.38 -18.17
N THR A 18 -10.24 -41.61 -17.74
CA THR A 18 -9.83 -41.89 -16.35
C THR A 18 -8.51 -41.22 -15.99
N SER A 19 -7.56 -41.21 -16.93
CA SER A 19 -6.27 -40.54 -16.76
C SER A 19 -6.44 -39.03 -16.66
N ILE A 20 -7.29 -38.43 -17.52
CA ILE A 20 -7.63 -37.00 -17.47
C ILE A 20 -8.32 -36.66 -16.15
N ALA A 21 -9.30 -37.46 -15.70
CA ALA A 21 -10.00 -37.23 -14.44
C ALA A 21 -9.06 -37.28 -13.23
N SER A 22 -8.13 -38.25 -13.24
CA SER A 22 -7.11 -38.38 -12.19
C SER A 22 -6.16 -37.18 -12.15
N LEU A 23 -5.71 -36.72 -13.32
CA LEU A 23 -4.89 -35.52 -13.46
C LEU A 23 -5.63 -34.27 -13.01
N ALA A 24 -6.89 -34.09 -13.42
CA ALA A 24 -7.72 -32.96 -13.02
C ALA A 24 -7.92 -32.90 -11.51
N HIS A 25 -8.20 -34.05 -10.87
CA HIS A 25 -8.34 -34.14 -9.42
C HIS A 25 -7.02 -33.82 -8.69
N TRP A 26 -5.89 -34.34 -9.18
CA TRP A 26 -4.58 -34.03 -8.62
C TRP A 26 -4.24 -32.54 -8.77
N LEU A 27 -4.51 -31.96 -9.94
CA LEU A 27 -4.24 -30.56 -10.24
C LEU A 27 -5.12 -29.62 -9.39
N GLY A 28 -6.41 -29.94 -9.22
CA GLY A 28 -7.30 -29.21 -8.33
C GLY A 28 -6.77 -29.16 -6.90
N ARG A 29 -6.33 -30.29 -6.34
CA ARG A 29 -5.71 -30.33 -5.01
C ARG A 29 -4.42 -29.52 -4.91
N LYS A 30 -3.63 -29.45 -5.99
CA LYS A 30 -2.42 -28.63 -6.04
C LYS A 30 -2.75 -27.14 -6.04
N PHE A 31 -3.72 -26.71 -6.83
CA PHE A 31 -4.18 -25.31 -6.84
C PHE A 31 -4.74 -24.89 -5.49
N THR A 32 -5.61 -25.70 -4.85
CA THR A 32 -6.12 -25.38 -3.50
C THR A 32 -5.00 -25.20 -2.48
N ARG A 33 -3.93 -26.00 -2.55
CA ARG A 33 -2.77 -25.86 -1.68
C ARG A 33 -1.96 -24.58 -1.98
N ILE A 34 -1.87 -24.20 -3.25
CA ILE A 34 -1.21 -22.97 -3.68
C ILE A 34 -2.00 -21.77 -3.16
N ASP A 35 -3.32 -21.75 -3.31
CA ASP A 35 -4.20 -20.68 -2.82
C ASP A 35 -4.06 -20.50 -1.31
N ALA A 36 -4.07 -21.59 -0.54
CA ALA A 36 -3.88 -21.52 0.91
C ALA A 36 -2.52 -20.93 1.32
N ARG A 37 -1.46 -21.19 0.54
CA ARG A 37 -0.14 -20.60 0.76
C ARG A 37 -0.11 -19.11 0.40
N PHE A 38 -0.80 -18.71 -0.66
CA PHE A 38 -0.94 -17.29 -1.03
C PHE A 38 -1.70 -16.51 0.03
N GLN A 39 -2.82 -17.02 0.53
CA GLN A 39 -3.56 -16.39 1.64
C GLN A 39 -2.70 -16.25 2.90
N GLN A 40 -1.92 -17.28 3.24
CA GLN A 40 -0.99 -17.20 4.37
C GLN A 40 0.11 -16.14 4.14
N LEU A 41 0.60 -16.01 2.91
CA LEU A 41 1.61 -15.02 2.55
C LEU A 41 1.05 -13.60 2.62
N GLU A 42 -0.15 -13.36 2.07
CA GLU A 42 -0.87 -12.08 2.14
C GLU A 42 -1.03 -11.64 3.60
N GLY A 43 -1.53 -12.51 4.48
CA GLY A 43 -1.67 -12.18 5.90
C GLY A 43 -0.34 -11.86 6.60
N ARG A 44 0.77 -12.49 6.19
CA ARG A 44 2.11 -12.15 6.71
C ARG A 44 2.61 -10.80 6.20
N ILE A 45 2.32 -10.46 4.95
CA ILE A 45 2.66 -9.16 4.35
C ILE A 45 1.88 -8.04 5.04
N ASP A 46 0.58 -8.23 5.27
CA ASP A 46 -0.27 -7.26 5.97
C ASP A 46 0.20 -7.03 7.42
N SER A 47 0.56 -8.12 8.11
CA SER A 47 1.15 -8.04 9.45
C SER A 47 2.47 -7.25 9.45
N LEU A 48 3.32 -7.44 8.43
CA LEU A 48 4.59 -6.72 8.32
C LEU A 48 4.39 -5.24 7.98
N ALA A 49 3.44 -4.91 7.10
CA ALA A 49 3.07 -3.54 6.79
C ALA A 49 2.54 -2.82 8.04
N SER A 50 1.67 -3.47 8.80
CA SER A 50 1.11 -2.96 10.06
C SER A 50 2.17 -2.75 11.13
N PHE A 51 3.11 -3.71 11.28
CA PHE A 51 4.25 -3.59 12.19
C PHE A 51 5.16 -2.43 11.80
N THR A 52 5.48 -2.29 10.51
CA THR A 52 6.31 -1.21 9.98
C THR A 52 5.68 0.16 10.22
N ARG A 53 4.38 0.30 9.93
CA ARG A 53 3.61 1.51 10.18
C ARG A 53 3.65 1.88 11.67
N SER A 54 3.36 0.92 12.55
CA SER A 54 3.34 1.12 14.00
C SER A 54 4.71 1.51 14.57
N THR A 55 5.77 0.87 14.07
CA THR A 55 7.15 1.19 14.46
C THR A 55 7.53 2.61 14.02
N TYR A 56 7.19 2.97 12.78
CA TYR A 56 7.46 4.31 12.26
C TYR A 56 6.70 5.40 13.02
N THR A 57 5.40 5.19 13.28
CA THR A 57 4.60 6.18 14.02
C THR A 57 5.13 6.37 15.44
N LEU A 58 5.49 5.29 16.13
CA LEU A 58 6.12 5.35 17.45
C LEU A 58 7.43 6.14 17.42
N LEU A 59 8.29 5.88 16.44
CA LEU A 59 9.55 6.60 16.28
C LEU A 59 9.31 8.10 16.06
N VAL A 60 8.41 8.46 15.14
CA VAL A 60 8.04 9.87 14.87
C VAL A 60 7.47 10.52 16.11
N TYR A 61 6.55 9.86 16.83
CA TYR A 61 6.03 10.37 18.10
C TYR A 61 7.14 10.65 19.11
N PHE A 62 8.08 9.73 19.28
CA PHE A 62 9.20 9.92 20.21
C PHE A 62 10.10 11.09 19.79
N MET A 63 10.49 11.15 18.51
CA MET A 63 11.30 12.24 17.97
C MET A 63 10.60 13.60 18.12
N THR A 64 9.30 13.62 17.83
CA THR A 64 8.46 14.79 18.02
C THR A 64 8.39 15.15 19.49
N MET A 65 8.13 14.26 20.45
CA MET A 65 8.10 14.58 21.89
C MET A 65 9.45 15.11 22.40
N LYS A 66 10.56 14.56 21.90
CA LYS A 66 11.91 15.03 22.23
C LYS A 66 12.30 16.35 21.56
N GLY A 67 11.52 16.81 20.59
CA GLY A 67 11.78 18.07 19.88
C GLY A 67 12.92 17.98 18.90
N LEU A 68 13.14 16.80 18.32
CA LEU A 68 14.22 16.58 17.36
C LEU A 68 13.93 17.17 15.98
N PHE A 69 12.66 17.46 15.66
CA PHE A 69 12.29 18.13 14.44
C PHE A 69 12.35 19.65 14.62
N THR A 70 13.26 20.28 13.88
CA THR A 70 13.40 21.73 13.80
C THR A 70 12.63 22.29 12.60
N ARG A 71 12.71 23.61 12.39
CA ARG A 71 12.11 24.26 11.21
C ARG A 71 12.76 23.77 9.93
N GLU A 72 14.03 23.40 9.98
CA GLU A 72 14.83 22.88 8.89
C GLU A 72 14.31 21.52 8.42
N GLU A 73 14.06 20.57 9.34
CA GLU A 73 13.47 19.26 8.98
C GLU A 73 12.05 19.41 8.46
N ARG A 74 11.23 20.30 9.05
CA ARG A 74 9.88 20.63 8.56
C ARG A 74 9.93 21.13 7.12
N ALA A 75 10.81 22.09 6.83
CA ALA A 75 10.98 22.64 5.49
C ALA A 75 11.51 21.60 4.49
N PHE A 76 12.41 20.71 4.92
CA PHE A 76 12.88 19.59 4.12
C PHE A 76 11.75 18.63 3.76
N LEU A 77 10.94 18.21 4.73
CA LEU A 77 9.82 17.30 4.52
C LEU A 77 8.77 17.89 3.57
N VAL A 78 8.43 19.18 3.74
CA VAL A 78 7.54 19.89 2.81
C VAL A 78 8.08 19.84 1.39
N ARG A 79 9.35 20.18 1.17
CA ARG A 79 9.96 20.14 -0.17
C ARG A 79 9.93 18.74 -0.78
N GLU A 80 10.17 17.70 0.02
CA GLU A 80 10.14 16.33 -0.48
C GLU A 80 8.72 15.85 -0.81
N VAL A 81 7.70 16.27 -0.05
CA VAL A 81 6.29 16.05 -0.39
C VAL A 81 5.94 16.76 -1.70
N GLU A 82 6.31 18.04 -1.84
CA GLU A 82 6.10 18.81 -3.07
C GLU A 82 6.79 18.13 -4.27
N ARG A 83 8.08 17.78 -4.15
CA ARG A 83 8.87 17.14 -5.20
C ARG A 83 8.29 15.79 -5.62
N LEU A 84 7.94 14.95 -4.65
CA LEU A 84 7.37 13.63 -4.92
C LEU A 84 6.02 13.78 -5.63
N SER A 85 5.13 14.59 -5.07
CA SER A 85 3.76 14.79 -5.58
C SER A 85 3.73 15.41 -6.98
N ALA A 86 4.62 16.37 -7.27
CA ALA A 86 4.73 16.98 -8.60
C ALA A 86 5.17 15.99 -9.68
N SER A 87 5.90 14.93 -9.31
CA SER A 87 6.36 13.89 -10.25
C SER A 87 5.31 12.82 -10.54
N LEU A 88 4.24 12.72 -9.73
CA LEU A 88 3.24 11.66 -9.84
C LEU A 88 2.41 11.72 -11.13
N PRO A 89 1.93 12.90 -11.61
CA PRO A 89 1.15 12.98 -12.84
C PRO A 89 1.88 12.54 -14.12
N LEU A 90 3.21 12.43 -14.08
CA LEU A 90 4.06 12.11 -15.24
C LEU A 90 4.32 10.61 -15.42
N LYS A 91 4.06 9.81 -14.38
CA LYS A 91 4.08 8.35 -14.42
C LYS A 91 2.63 7.88 -14.49
N GLN A 92 2.31 6.71 -15.03
CA GLN A 92 0.94 6.17 -14.99
C GLN A 92 0.41 6.25 -13.55
N ASN A 93 -0.42 7.27 -13.28
CA ASN A 93 -0.59 7.79 -11.91
C ASN A 93 -1.78 7.10 -11.27
N PRO A 94 -1.58 6.35 -10.18
CA PRO A 94 -2.68 5.78 -9.42
C PRO A 94 -3.49 6.83 -8.63
N LEU A 95 -2.98 8.06 -8.49
CA LEU A 95 -3.66 9.21 -7.90
C LEU A 95 -4.30 10.12 -8.97
N THR A 96 -5.46 10.67 -8.64
CA THR A 96 -6.15 11.71 -9.41
C THR A 96 -5.45 13.06 -9.30
N ARG A 97 -5.76 13.99 -10.21
CA ARG A 97 -5.19 15.35 -10.16
C ARG A 97 -5.65 16.10 -8.90
N GLU A 98 -6.88 15.84 -8.48
CA GLU A 98 -7.53 16.40 -7.30
C GLU A 98 -6.86 15.92 -6.02
N GLU A 99 -6.53 14.63 -5.93
CA GLU A 99 -5.78 14.05 -4.81
C GLU A 99 -4.38 14.66 -4.69
N VAL A 100 -3.65 14.76 -5.80
CA VAL A 100 -2.34 15.42 -5.83
C VAL A 100 -2.45 16.88 -5.42
N LYS A 101 -3.48 17.59 -5.90
CA LYS A 101 -3.75 18.98 -5.52
C LYS A 101 -3.99 19.11 -4.01
N LEU A 102 -4.78 18.21 -3.42
CA LEU A 102 -5.06 18.21 -1.98
C LEU A 102 -3.77 18.01 -1.16
N ILE A 103 -2.92 17.06 -1.55
CA ILE A 103 -1.63 16.82 -0.89
C ILE A 103 -0.73 18.06 -0.97
N LEU A 104 -0.64 18.69 -2.14
CA LEU A 104 0.14 19.90 -2.34
C LEU A 104 -0.40 21.09 -1.53
N GLU A 105 -1.73 21.24 -1.44
CA GLU A 105 -2.36 22.24 -0.60
C GLU A 105 -2.07 22.01 0.89
N ALA A 106 -2.14 20.76 1.37
CA ALA A 106 -1.79 20.41 2.74
C ALA A 106 -0.33 20.80 3.05
N ALA A 107 0.61 20.43 2.16
CA ALA A 107 2.02 20.77 2.31
C ALA A 107 2.25 22.29 2.30
N ARG A 108 1.53 23.02 1.44
CA ARG A 108 1.58 24.48 1.37
C ARG A 108 1.07 25.14 2.64
N GLU A 109 -0.03 24.66 3.22
CA GLU A 109 -0.52 25.19 4.50
C GLU A 109 0.48 24.98 5.62
N VAL A 110 1.09 23.79 5.70
CA VAL A 110 2.16 23.52 6.66
C VAL A 110 3.32 24.49 6.43
N LYS A 111 3.68 24.79 5.18
CA LYS A 111 4.77 25.72 4.87
C LYS A 111 4.48 27.17 5.27
N GLU A 112 3.28 27.66 4.95
CA GLU A 112 2.96 29.10 4.93
C GLU A 112 2.22 29.58 6.18
N LYS A 113 1.36 28.75 6.78
CA LYS A 113 0.51 29.16 7.90
C LYS A 113 1.22 29.01 9.24
N ASP A 114 0.74 29.77 10.24
CA ASP A 114 1.02 29.45 11.64
C ASP A 114 0.53 28.02 11.94
N PRO A 115 1.30 27.21 12.71
CA PRO A 115 0.92 25.83 13.01
C PRO A 115 -0.49 25.69 13.57
N ARG A 116 -0.99 26.65 14.35
CA ARG A 116 -2.35 26.66 14.92
C ARG A 116 -3.46 26.86 13.89
N GLU A 117 -3.13 27.39 12.72
CA GLU A 117 -4.08 27.69 11.63
C GLU A 117 -4.06 26.65 10.49
N VAL A 118 -3.13 25.70 10.53
CA VAL A 118 -3.07 24.59 9.57
C VAL A 118 -4.36 23.76 9.62
N ASP A 119 -4.93 23.41 8.48
CA ASP A 119 -6.08 22.50 8.46
C ASP A 119 -5.61 21.05 8.70
N MET A 120 -5.89 20.54 9.91
CA MET A 120 -5.52 19.17 10.29
C MET A 120 -6.35 18.11 9.57
N GLU A 121 -7.62 18.41 9.24
CA GLU A 121 -8.47 17.49 8.48
C GLU A 121 -7.94 17.33 7.05
N LYS A 122 -7.46 18.43 6.45
CA LYS A 122 -6.81 18.38 5.14
C LYS A 122 -5.54 17.53 5.16
N LEU A 123 -4.74 17.66 6.22
CA LEU A 123 -3.54 16.84 6.38
C LEU A 123 -3.89 15.35 6.60
N ASP A 124 -5.00 15.06 7.29
CA ASP A 124 -5.52 13.71 7.47
C ASP A 124 -6.04 13.10 6.18
N LYS A 125 -6.77 13.88 5.37
CA LYS A 125 -7.16 13.44 4.01
C LYS A 125 -5.95 13.17 3.13
N ALA A 126 -4.90 13.98 3.21
CA ALA A 126 -3.66 13.73 2.47
C ALA A 126 -2.99 12.41 2.90
N LEU A 127 -2.99 12.11 4.21
CA LEU A 127 -2.52 10.83 4.74
C LEU A 127 -3.38 9.65 4.25
N GLU A 128 -4.70 9.78 4.26
CA GLU A 128 -5.61 8.74 3.75
C GLU A 128 -5.36 8.45 2.28
N ILE A 129 -5.18 9.47 1.45
CA ILE A 129 -4.84 9.31 0.03
C ILE A 129 -3.54 8.50 -0.14
N ALA A 130 -2.49 8.87 0.58
CA ALA A 130 -1.20 8.17 0.51
C ALA A 130 -1.30 6.72 1.01
N TRP A 131 -2.10 6.46 2.04
CA TRP A 131 -2.33 5.12 2.58
C TRP A 131 -3.12 4.25 1.60
N ASN A 132 -4.23 4.76 1.07
CA ASN A 132 -5.06 4.05 0.09
C ASN A 132 -4.28 3.73 -1.18
N TRP A 133 -3.38 4.64 -1.60
CA TRP A 133 -2.45 4.36 -2.69
C TRP A 133 -1.51 3.20 -2.35
N PHE A 134 -0.93 3.19 -1.14
CA PHE A 134 -0.07 2.09 -0.70
C PHE A 134 -0.81 0.76 -0.66
N GLU A 135 -2.01 0.69 -0.10
CA GLU A 135 -2.81 -0.54 -0.04
C GLU A 135 -3.16 -1.08 -1.43
N ARG A 136 -3.48 -0.20 -2.38
CA ARG A 136 -3.85 -0.61 -3.75
C ARG A 136 -2.67 -1.13 -4.56
N GLU A 137 -1.48 -0.53 -4.40
CA GLU A 137 -0.38 -0.69 -5.36
C GLU A 137 0.91 -1.23 -4.73
N GLY A 138 1.04 -1.22 -3.40
CA GLY A 138 2.25 -1.64 -2.68
C GLY A 138 3.51 -0.83 -3.02
N LYS A 139 3.38 0.38 -3.57
CA LYS A 139 4.50 1.17 -4.10
C LYS A 139 5.30 1.86 -3.00
N TYR A 140 6.63 1.86 -3.17
CA TYR A 140 7.56 2.54 -2.28
C TYR A 140 7.26 4.04 -2.15
N GLU A 141 6.94 4.70 -3.25
CA GLU A 141 6.59 6.12 -3.28
C GLU A 141 5.34 6.43 -2.43
N ALA A 142 4.36 5.53 -2.41
CA ALA A 142 3.15 5.69 -1.60
C ALA A 142 3.47 5.63 -0.10
N ALA A 143 4.23 4.60 0.31
CA ALA A 143 4.70 4.45 1.69
C ALA A 143 5.53 5.66 2.12
N ARG A 144 6.46 6.10 1.27
CA ARG A 144 7.31 7.26 1.54
C ARG A 144 6.50 8.55 1.69
N LEU A 145 5.51 8.77 0.82
CA LEU A 145 4.63 9.93 0.90
C LEU A 145 3.85 9.93 2.22
N TRP A 146 3.24 8.80 2.57
CA TRP A 146 2.49 8.64 3.81
C TRP A 146 3.36 8.94 5.05
N MET A 147 4.59 8.39 5.08
CA MET A 147 5.55 8.63 6.16
C MET A 147 5.88 10.12 6.31
N MET A 148 6.20 10.81 5.22
CA MET A 148 6.54 12.24 5.27
C MET A 148 5.35 13.10 5.73
N LEU A 149 4.14 12.83 5.24
CA LEU A 149 2.92 13.52 5.69
C LEU A 149 2.65 13.27 7.18
N TYR A 150 2.92 12.06 7.67
CA TYR A 150 2.73 11.72 9.08
C TYR A 150 3.71 12.48 9.98
N ALA A 151 4.97 12.57 9.55
CA ALA A 151 5.98 13.37 10.24
C ALA A 151 5.58 14.86 10.27
N LEU A 152 5.11 15.43 9.15
CA LEU A 152 4.59 16.79 9.11
C LEU A 152 3.41 17.00 10.08
N LYS A 153 2.46 16.05 10.13
CA LYS A 153 1.35 16.08 11.09
C LYS A 153 1.85 16.11 12.52
N ALA A 154 2.79 15.25 12.86
CA ALA A 154 3.35 15.20 14.20
C ALA A 154 4.08 16.50 14.57
N ILE A 155 4.85 17.07 13.64
CA ILE A 155 5.53 18.37 13.84
C ILE A 155 4.50 19.46 14.14
N VAL A 156 3.49 19.60 13.29
CA VAL A 156 2.45 20.65 13.46
C VAL A 156 1.74 20.50 14.80
N ARG A 157 1.36 19.29 15.22
CA ARG A 157 0.70 19.06 16.51
C ARG A 157 1.58 19.44 17.70
N ARG A 158 2.90 19.21 17.64
CA ARG A 158 3.83 19.70 18.67
C ARG A 158 3.89 21.21 18.70
N GLU A 159 4.00 21.84 17.53
CA GLU A 159 4.07 23.31 17.42
C GLU A 159 2.78 23.98 17.93
N ARG A 160 1.65 23.27 17.93
CA ARG A 160 0.40 23.69 18.57
C ARG A 160 0.36 23.52 20.09
N GLY A 161 1.26 22.73 20.66
CA GLY A 161 1.22 22.33 22.07
C GLY A 161 0.28 21.16 22.36
N GLU A 162 -0.02 20.32 21.37
CA GLU A 162 -0.85 19.11 21.55
C GLU A 162 -0.05 17.89 22.05
N TYR A 163 1.24 18.06 22.37
CA TYR A 163 2.15 17.06 22.95
C TYR A 163 2.97 17.64 24.10
#